data_AF-A0AAV4QF71-F1
#
_entry.id   AF-A0AAV4QF71-F1
#
_cell.length_a   1.000
_cell.length_b   1.000
_cell.length_c   1.000
_cell.angle_alpha   90.00
_cell.angle_beta   90.00
_cell.angle_gamma   90.00
#
_symmetry.space_group_name_H-M   'P 1'
#
loop_
_entity.id
_entity.type
_entity.pdbx_description
1 polymer ?
#
loop_
_entity_poly.entity_id
_entity_poly.type
_entity_poly.pdbx_seq_one_letter_code
_entity_poly.pdbx_strand_id
1 'polypeptide(L)'
;MREILDRLNSAMDENSSNEEKLQLLLNEEIAKREMEINRPRFMSRGIFLSPYFQDVHKMVSPLNEDAKMKLKNRDINAYLNLSNIWFDDEINQLMKGVYETSLKYVLKPYTNRLDHLKDKLLDYEIPISEARKFKKEMCSLEKKIKKEGNKPPEEIISEGIDHINWWNVSTIYLHGIRSDEECKTKWNNYVSVFVNKEPFSTAENRKLKELVEIYGGENWDLIAKLLQTGRSAFQCMQRFKTHIENKNTSNFLDSRRRCKVNQACRFIQGEKLYSLDESEFIYGRSYLQPNSTAVL
;
A
#
# COMPACT_ATOMS: atom_id res chain seq x y z
N MET A 1 32.43 16.68 -64.70
CA MET A 1 33.13 17.46 -63.65
C MET A 1 32.24 18.52 -63.01
N ARG A 2 31.61 19.45 -63.75
CA ARG A 2 30.68 20.46 -63.18
C ARG A 2 29.50 19.85 -62.40
N GLU A 3 28.82 18.87 -62.99
CA GLU A 3 27.66 18.21 -62.35
C GLU A 3 27.99 17.48 -61.03
N ILE A 4 29.24 17.04 -60.85
CA ILE A 4 29.70 16.38 -59.62
C ILE A 4 30.01 17.44 -58.55
N LEU A 5 30.58 18.59 -58.94
CA LEU A 5 30.82 19.72 -58.05
C LEU A 5 29.50 20.34 -57.56
N ASP A 6 28.50 20.46 -58.43
CA ASP A 6 27.18 20.99 -58.04
C ASP A 6 26.47 20.06 -57.04
N ARG A 7 26.57 18.74 -57.23
CA ARG A 7 26.06 17.76 -56.25
C ARG A 7 26.80 17.80 -54.91
N LEU A 8 28.12 17.98 -54.94
CA LEU A 8 28.92 18.13 -53.71
C LEU A 8 28.57 19.41 -52.95
N ASN A 9 28.40 20.53 -53.66
CA ASN A 9 27.99 21.80 -53.05
C ASN A 9 26.58 21.70 -52.45
N SER A 10 25.62 21.13 -53.19
CA SER A 10 24.26 20.91 -52.67
C SER A 10 24.24 20.01 -51.43
N ALA A 11 25.07 18.95 -51.41
CA ALA A 11 25.18 18.08 -50.24
C ALA A 11 25.85 18.78 -49.05
N MET A 12 26.83 19.66 -49.27
CA MET A 12 27.44 20.46 -48.21
C MET A 12 26.44 21.48 -47.62
N ASP A 13 25.66 22.14 -48.47
CA ASP A 13 24.64 23.10 -48.04
C ASP A 13 23.52 22.41 -47.22
N GLU A 14 23.09 21.22 -47.66
CA GLU A 14 22.15 20.38 -46.91
C GLU A 14 22.73 19.95 -45.56
N ASN A 15 24.01 19.59 -45.51
CA ASN A 15 24.66 19.17 -44.27
C ASN A 15 24.78 20.34 -43.29
N SER A 16 25.16 21.54 -43.77
CA SER A 16 25.19 22.76 -42.94
C SER A 16 23.79 23.11 -42.40
N SER A 17 22.74 23.00 -43.23
CA SER A 17 21.38 23.26 -42.78
C SER A 17 20.91 22.25 -41.72
N ASN A 18 21.35 21.00 -41.83
CA ASN A 18 21.04 19.96 -40.84
C ASN A 18 21.79 20.19 -39.51
N GLU A 19 23.03 20.66 -39.56
CA GLU A 19 23.79 21.03 -38.35
C GLU A 19 23.13 22.19 -37.59
N GLU A 20 22.64 23.21 -38.30
CA GLU A 20 21.90 24.33 -37.69
C GLU A 20 20.59 23.86 -37.02
N LYS A 21 19.84 22.97 -37.68
CA LYS A 21 18.62 22.37 -37.10
C LYS A 21 18.92 21.57 -35.84
N LEU A 22 20.01 20.81 -35.84
CA LEU A 22 20.43 20.04 -34.67
C LEU A 22 20.82 20.94 -33.50
N GLN A 23 21.50 22.06 -33.76
CA GLN A 23 21.82 23.05 -32.72
C GLN A 23 20.56 23.68 -32.12
N LEU A 24 19.57 24.02 -32.96
CA LEU A 24 18.27 24.53 -32.50
C LEU A 24 17.55 23.53 -31.59
N LEU A 25 17.45 22.27 -32.01
CA LEU A 25 16.80 21.22 -31.20
C LEU A 25 17.53 20.98 -29.88
N LEU A 26 18.87 21.02 -29.88
CA LEU A 26 19.65 20.87 -28.66
C LEU A 26 19.40 22.03 -27.68
N ASN A 27 19.33 23.26 -28.18
CA ASN A 27 19.05 24.44 -27.37
C ASN A 27 17.62 24.41 -26.79
N GLU A 28 16.64 23.95 -27.56
CA GLU A 28 15.28 23.73 -27.07
C GLU A 28 15.22 22.66 -25.97
N GLU A 29 15.98 21.58 -26.12
CA GLU A 29 16.04 20.50 -25.12
C GLU A 29 16.71 20.97 -23.81
N ILE A 30 17.77 21.78 -23.92
CA ILE A 30 18.43 22.43 -22.78
C ILE A 30 17.45 23.36 -22.06
N ALA A 31 16.74 24.22 -22.79
CA ALA A 31 15.75 25.13 -22.22
C ALA A 31 14.60 24.39 -21.51
N LYS A 32 14.12 23.26 -22.07
CA LYS A 32 13.11 22.41 -21.42
C LYS A 32 13.63 21.81 -20.12
N ARG A 33 14.86 21.29 -20.09
CA ARG A 33 15.48 20.77 -18.87
C ARG A 33 15.68 21.86 -17.81
N GLU A 34 16.09 23.05 -18.21
CA GLU A 34 16.22 24.19 -17.29
C GLU A 34 14.87 24.61 -16.71
N MET A 35 13.80 24.61 -17.51
CA MET A 35 12.44 24.84 -17.02
C MET A 35 11.94 23.75 -16.07
N GLU A 36 12.27 22.47 -16.32
CA GLU A 36 11.94 21.37 -15.41
C GLU A 36 12.70 21.43 -14.08
N ILE A 37 13.98 21.83 -14.12
CA ILE A 37 14.83 21.99 -12.93
C ILE A 37 14.32 23.17 -12.08
N ASN A 38 13.95 24.28 -12.71
CA ASN A 38 13.48 25.50 -12.06
C ASN A 38 11.98 25.52 -11.76
N ARG A 39 11.24 24.45 -12.10
CA ARG A 39 9.82 24.35 -11.78
C ARG A 39 9.66 24.39 -10.25
N PRO A 40 8.96 25.40 -9.68
CA PRO A 40 8.77 25.46 -8.25
C PRO A 40 7.96 24.24 -7.81
N ARG A 41 8.63 23.26 -7.22
CA ARG A 41 7.96 22.13 -6.59
C ARG A 41 7.22 22.68 -5.40
N PHE A 42 5.89 22.54 -5.40
CA PHE A 42 5.04 22.90 -4.28
C PHE A 42 5.34 21.95 -3.11
N MET A 43 6.45 22.19 -2.42
CA MET A 43 6.80 21.50 -1.18
C MET A 43 5.95 22.16 -0.11
N SER A 44 4.90 21.47 0.35
CA SER A 44 4.16 21.90 1.53
C SER A 44 5.15 22.18 2.66
N ARG A 45 5.15 23.41 3.18
CA ARG A 45 5.99 23.86 4.31
C ARG A 45 5.79 23.03 5.60
N GLY A 46 4.83 22.11 5.61
CA GLY A 46 4.53 21.23 6.74
C GLY A 46 5.26 19.88 6.73
N ILE A 47 6.05 19.56 5.71
CA ILE A 47 6.68 18.24 5.57
C ILE A 47 8.12 18.27 6.10
N PHE A 48 8.30 17.98 7.39
CA PHE A 48 9.60 17.80 8.03
C PHE A 48 10.12 16.38 7.74
N LEU A 49 10.53 16.12 6.49
CA LEU A 49 11.12 14.84 6.06
C LEU A 49 12.63 14.94 5.97
N SER A 50 13.34 13.88 6.35
CA SER A 50 14.75 13.72 6.03
C SER A 50 14.92 13.77 4.50
N PRO A 51 15.82 14.59 3.95
CA PRO A 51 16.85 15.37 4.63
C PRO A 51 16.34 16.75 5.11
N TYR A 52 16.59 17.06 6.38
CA TYR A 52 16.16 18.30 7.03
C TYR A 52 16.87 19.57 6.51
N PHE A 53 18.06 19.41 5.94
CA PHE A 53 18.87 20.49 5.37
C PHE A 53 19.25 20.10 3.94
N GLN A 54 18.79 20.91 3.00
CA GLN A 54 19.15 20.82 1.59
C GLN A 54 19.69 22.19 1.18
N ASP A 55 20.80 22.22 0.46
CA ASP A 55 21.28 23.44 -0.19
C ASP A 55 20.40 23.77 -1.42
N VAL A 56 20.57 24.96 -2.02
CA VAL A 56 19.87 25.40 -3.25
C VAL A 56 19.95 24.35 -4.37
N HIS A 57 21.02 23.56 -4.39
CA HIS A 57 21.26 22.47 -5.33
C HIS A 57 20.71 21.10 -4.90
N LYS A 58 19.90 21.01 -3.85
CA LYS A 58 19.37 19.77 -3.24
C LYS A 58 20.46 18.80 -2.72
N MET A 59 21.66 19.31 -2.53
CA MET A 59 22.76 18.57 -1.94
C MET A 59 22.53 18.42 -0.44
N VAL A 60 22.80 17.22 0.08
CA VAL A 60 22.68 16.87 1.49
C VAL A 60 24.07 16.69 2.05
N SER A 61 24.28 17.12 3.29
CA SER A 61 25.53 16.82 4.00
C SER A 61 25.80 15.31 4.03
N PRO A 62 27.05 14.88 3.84
CA PRO A 62 27.40 13.47 3.90
C PRO A 62 27.00 12.84 5.25
N LEU A 63 26.68 11.55 5.25
CA LEU A 63 26.29 10.83 6.47
C LEU A 63 27.42 10.88 7.51
N ASN A 64 27.07 11.24 8.74
CA ASN A 64 27.98 11.15 9.88
C ASN A 64 28.41 9.68 10.11
N GLU A 65 29.59 9.46 10.68
CA GLU A 65 30.11 8.12 10.98
C GLU A 65 29.16 7.31 11.87
N ASP A 66 28.53 7.94 12.86
CA ASP A 66 27.49 7.31 13.70
C ASP A 66 26.29 6.84 12.86
N ALA A 67 25.86 7.62 11.86
CA ALA A 67 24.77 7.23 10.98
C ALA A 67 25.16 6.07 10.04
N LYS A 68 26.40 6.05 9.56
CA LYS A 68 26.94 4.91 8.77
C LYS A 68 27.02 3.64 9.61
N MET A 69 27.46 3.73 10.86
CA MET A 69 27.53 2.60 11.80
C MET A 69 26.14 2.05 12.10
N LYS A 70 25.16 2.92 12.39
CA LYS A 70 23.76 2.51 12.60
C LYS A 70 23.16 1.78 11.40
N LEU A 71 23.44 2.25 10.19
CA LEU A 71 23.00 1.59 8.96
C LEU A 71 23.64 0.20 8.80
N LYS A 72 24.94 0.09 9.08
CA LYS A 72 25.69 -1.17 9.04
C LYS A 72 25.18 -2.18 10.07
N ASN A 73 24.82 -1.70 11.27
CA ASN A 73 24.29 -2.51 12.36
C ASN A 73 22.80 -2.88 12.17
N ARG A 74 22.14 -2.34 11.12
CA ARG A 74 20.68 -2.44 10.89
C ARG A 74 19.86 -1.93 12.09
N ASP A 75 20.37 -0.92 12.79
CA ASP A 75 19.64 -0.29 13.89
C ASP A 75 18.33 0.29 13.36
N ILE A 76 17.24 0.11 14.13
CA ILE A 76 15.89 0.55 13.73
C ILE A 76 15.87 2.08 13.63
N ASN A 77 15.94 2.61 12.42
CA ASN A 77 15.81 4.03 12.16
C ASN A 77 14.40 4.35 11.66
N ALA A 78 13.56 4.90 12.54
CA ALA A 78 12.17 5.27 12.24
C ALA A 78 12.02 6.27 11.08
N TYR A 79 13.09 6.99 10.72
CA TYR A 79 13.11 7.93 9.60
C TYR A 79 13.45 7.28 8.25
N LEU A 80 14.12 6.13 8.26
CA LEU A 80 14.50 5.39 7.05
C LEU A 80 13.48 4.32 6.69
N ASN A 81 12.82 3.73 7.71
CA ASN A 81 11.75 2.77 7.52
C ASN A 81 10.41 3.45 7.80
N LEU A 82 9.99 4.32 6.88
CA LEU A 82 8.60 4.76 6.85
C LEU A 82 7.73 3.51 6.71
N SER A 83 6.79 3.31 7.63
CA SER A 83 5.81 2.23 7.54
C SER A 83 5.12 2.34 6.18
N ASN A 84 5.40 1.37 5.31
CA ASN A 84 5.15 1.47 3.90
C ASN A 84 3.63 1.46 3.67
N ILE A 85 3.08 2.61 3.30
CA ILE A 85 1.63 2.84 3.21
C ILE A 85 1.09 1.90 2.14
N TRP A 86 0.04 1.16 2.44
CA TRP A 86 -0.63 0.31 1.46
C TRP A 86 -1.52 1.16 0.58
N PHE A 87 -1.29 1.12 -0.73
CA PHE A 87 -2.18 1.72 -1.70
C PHE A 87 -3.37 0.82 -2.00
N ASP A 88 -4.50 1.41 -2.40
CA ASP A 88 -5.72 0.66 -2.70
C ASP A 88 -5.50 -0.37 -3.81
N ASP A 89 -4.67 -0.03 -4.81
CA ASP A 89 -4.29 -0.96 -5.88
C ASP A 89 -3.53 -2.18 -5.34
N GLU A 90 -2.59 -1.99 -4.42
CA GLU A 90 -1.87 -3.11 -3.78
C GLU A 90 -2.82 -3.97 -2.95
N ILE A 91 -3.77 -3.35 -2.25
CA ILE A 91 -4.79 -4.08 -1.48
C ILE A 91 -5.68 -4.91 -2.42
N ASN A 92 -6.07 -4.35 -3.57
CA ASN A 92 -6.86 -5.04 -4.58
C ASN A 92 -6.08 -6.20 -5.21
N GLN A 93 -4.79 -6.02 -5.50
CA GLN A 93 -3.93 -7.11 -5.98
C GLN A 93 -3.74 -8.20 -4.93
N LEU A 94 -3.58 -7.83 -3.65
CA LEU A 94 -3.52 -8.79 -2.55
C LEU A 94 -4.81 -9.60 -2.44
N MET A 95 -5.97 -8.93 -2.50
CA MET A 95 -7.30 -9.57 -2.50
C MET A 95 -7.45 -10.57 -3.65
N LYS A 96 -7.11 -10.13 -4.86
CA LYS A 96 -7.14 -10.97 -6.06
C LYS A 96 -6.21 -12.17 -5.92
N GLY A 97 -4.99 -11.95 -5.43
CA GLY A 97 -4.00 -13.01 -5.24
C GLY A 97 -4.44 -14.05 -4.23
N VAL A 98 -5.02 -13.63 -3.11
CA VAL A 98 -5.56 -14.56 -2.10
C VAL A 98 -6.75 -15.36 -2.65
N TYR A 99 -7.67 -14.70 -3.36
CA TYR A 99 -8.80 -15.37 -3.99
C TYR A 99 -8.35 -16.39 -5.05
N GLU A 100 -7.46 -16.00 -5.95
CA GLU A 100 -6.98 -16.90 -6.99
C GLU A 100 -6.17 -18.06 -6.43
N THR A 101 -5.39 -17.84 -5.37
CA THR A 101 -4.61 -18.89 -4.72
C THR A 101 -5.51 -19.89 -3.99
N SER A 102 -6.50 -19.40 -3.24
CA SER A 102 -7.50 -20.25 -2.58
C SER A 102 -8.34 -21.02 -3.60
N LEU A 103 -8.79 -20.37 -4.67
CA LEU A 103 -9.51 -21.01 -5.77
C LEU A 103 -8.66 -22.10 -6.44
N LYS A 104 -7.39 -21.83 -6.75
CA LYS A 104 -6.45 -22.83 -7.30
C LYS A 104 -6.33 -24.04 -6.38
N TYR A 105 -6.30 -23.84 -5.06
CA TYR A 105 -6.25 -24.93 -4.09
C TYR A 105 -7.52 -25.79 -4.12
N VAL A 106 -8.70 -25.17 -4.04
CA VAL A 106 -10.00 -25.87 -4.10
C VAL A 106 -10.17 -26.64 -5.40
N LEU A 107 -9.70 -26.08 -6.52
CA LEU A 107 -9.80 -26.71 -7.84
C LEU A 107 -8.75 -27.79 -8.09
N LYS A 108 -7.61 -27.76 -7.39
CA LYS A 108 -6.47 -28.68 -7.56
C LYS A 108 -6.84 -30.18 -7.64
N PRO A 109 -7.67 -30.76 -6.75
CA PRO A 109 -8.04 -32.17 -6.87
C PRO A 109 -8.80 -32.49 -8.16
N TYR A 110 -9.67 -31.56 -8.61
CA TYR A 110 -10.45 -31.74 -9.83
C TYR A 110 -9.60 -31.57 -11.10
N THR A 111 -8.71 -30.57 -11.12
CA THR A 111 -7.80 -30.33 -12.24
C THR A 111 -6.83 -31.49 -12.43
N ASN A 112 -6.22 -31.99 -11.34
CA ASN A 112 -5.32 -33.14 -11.40
C ASN A 112 -6.01 -34.39 -11.94
N ARG A 113 -7.25 -34.65 -11.51
CA ARG A 113 -8.05 -35.78 -12.01
C ARG A 113 -8.35 -35.62 -13.51
N LEU A 114 -8.67 -34.40 -13.94
CA LEU A 114 -8.96 -34.07 -15.33
C LEU A 114 -7.72 -34.20 -16.21
N ASP A 115 -6.56 -33.75 -15.76
CA ASP A 115 -5.29 -33.87 -16.49
C ASP A 115 -4.87 -35.34 -16.62
N HIS A 116 -4.95 -36.12 -15.54
CA HIS A 116 -4.72 -37.56 -15.61
C HIS A 116 -5.67 -38.29 -16.58
N LEU A 117 -6.94 -37.88 -16.67
CA LEU A 117 -7.87 -38.46 -17.65
C LEU A 117 -7.55 -38.04 -19.10
N LYS A 118 -7.02 -36.82 -19.31
CA LYS A 118 -6.52 -36.37 -20.62
C LYS A 118 -5.27 -37.13 -21.03
N ASP A 119 -4.32 -37.32 -20.12
CA ASP A 119 -3.09 -38.08 -20.38
C ASP A 119 -3.44 -39.52 -20.78
N LYS A 120 -4.35 -40.15 -20.02
CA LYS A 120 -4.90 -41.47 -20.36
C LYS A 120 -5.68 -41.53 -21.67
N LEU A 121 -6.04 -40.41 -22.27
CA LEU A 121 -6.69 -40.34 -23.59
C LEU A 121 -5.69 -40.14 -24.73
N LEU A 122 -4.45 -39.76 -24.42
CA LEU A 122 -3.36 -39.63 -25.39
C LEU A 122 -2.72 -40.98 -25.72
N ASP A 123 -2.91 -41.99 -24.88
CA ASP A 123 -2.44 -43.36 -25.14
C ASP A 123 -3.16 -43.97 -26.36
N TYR A 124 -2.41 -44.50 -27.32
CA TYR A 124 -2.95 -44.97 -28.62
C TYR A 124 -3.76 -46.27 -28.53
N GLU A 125 -3.67 -47.02 -27.43
CA GLU A 125 -4.22 -48.38 -27.28
C GLU A 125 -5.55 -48.45 -26.51
N ILE A 126 -6.30 -47.34 -26.41
CA ILE A 126 -7.51 -47.30 -25.58
C ILE A 126 -8.74 -47.79 -26.36
N PRO A 127 -9.54 -48.74 -25.81
CA PRO A 127 -10.81 -49.12 -26.38
C PRO A 127 -11.79 -47.93 -26.44
N ILE A 128 -12.52 -47.79 -27.55
CA ILE A 128 -13.51 -46.71 -27.78
C ILE A 128 -14.56 -46.64 -26.65
N SER A 129 -14.91 -47.78 -26.04
CA SER A 129 -15.83 -47.86 -24.90
C SER A 129 -15.29 -47.20 -23.64
N GLU A 130 -13.99 -47.31 -23.37
CA GLU A 130 -13.33 -46.71 -22.21
C GLU A 130 -13.06 -45.22 -22.44
N ALA A 131 -12.64 -44.85 -23.65
CA ALA A 131 -12.52 -43.47 -24.06
C ALA A 131 -13.86 -42.71 -23.90
N ARG A 132 -15.00 -43.35 -24.22
CA ARG A 132 -16.33 -42.78 -23.96
C ARG A 132 -16.63 -42.59 -22.46
N LYS A 133 -16.17 -43.49 -21.59
CA LYS A 133 -16.33 -43.37 -20.13
C LYS A 133 -15.50 -42.21 -19.60
N PHE A 134 -14.23 -42.10 -19.99
CA PHE A 134 -13.35 -40.99 -19.59
C PHE A 134 -13.90 -39.64 -20.05
N LYS A 135 -14.38 -39.53 -21.29
CA LYS A 135 -15.04 -38.30 -21.79
C LYS A 135 -16.28 -37.91 -20.97
N LYS A 136 -17.11 -38.88 -20.57
CA LYS A 136 -18.26 -38.62 -19.69
C LYS A 136 -17.82 -38.15 -18.31
N GLU A 137 -16.79 -38.78 -17.74
CA GLU A 137 -16.23 -38.39 -16.44
C GLU A 137 -15.65 -36.97 -16.49
N MET A 138 -14.88 -36.63 -17.52
CA MET A 138 -14.36 -35.28 -17.75
C MET A 138 -15.48 -34.24 -17.80
N CYS A 139 -16.55 -34.50 -18.57
CA CYS A 139 -17.70 -33.59 -18.63
C CYS A 139 -18.37 -33.39 -17.25
N SER A 140 -18.40 -34.44 -16.42
CA SER A 140 -18.92 -34.33 -15.04
C SER A 140 -17.99 -33.52 -14.13
N LEU A 141 -16.67 -33.64 -14.30
CA LEU A 141 -15.67 -32.90 -13.54
C LEU A 141 -15.64 -31.42 -13.93
N GLU A 142 -15.75 -31.10 -15.22
CA GLU A 142 -15.85 -29.72 -15.71
C GLU A 142 -17.09 -29.01 -15.14
N LYS A 143 -18.22 -29.71 -15.04
CA LYS A 143 -19.42 -29.18 -14.38
C LYS A 143 -19.18 -28.91 -12.89
N LYS A 144 -18.43 -29.78 -12.20
CA LYS A 144 -18.05 -29.56 -10.80
C LYS A 144 -17.12 -28.36 -10.66
N ILE A 145 -16.09 -28.23 -11.50
CA ILE A 145 -15.18 -27.08 -11.52
C ILE A 145 -15.97 -25.78 -11.73
N LYS A 146 -16.93 -25.77 -12.67
CA LYS A 146 -17.80 -24.61 -12.92
C LYS A 146 -18.69 -24.29 -11.71
N LYS A 147 -19.17 -25.31 -11.00
CA LYS A 147 -19.97 -25.13 -9.79
C LYS A 147 -19.13 -24.56 -8.64
N GLU A 148 -17.94 -25.11 -8.41
CA GLU A 148 -17.02 -24.65 -7.37
C GLU A 148 -16.51 -23.23 -7.64
N GLY A 149 -16.23 -22.89 -8.90
CA GLY A 149 -15.85 -21.53 -9.29
C GLY A 149 -16.96 -20.48 -9.21
N ASN A 150 -18.23 -20.90 -9.11
CA ASN A 150 -19.37 -20.00 -8.95
C ASN A 150 -19.79 -19.80 -7.49
N LYS A 151 -19.12 -20.46 -6.53
CA LYS A 151 -19.37 -20.26 -5.11
C LYS A 151 -19.01 -18.83 -4.69
N PRO A 152 -19.63 -18.31 -3.61
CA PRO A 152 -19.26 -17.01 -3.07
C PRO A 152 -17.78 -16.99 -2.66
N PRO A 153 -17.06 -15.87 -2.90
CA PRO A 153 -15.64 -15.77 -2.64
C PRO A 153 -15.29 -15.97 -1.16
N GLU A 154 -16.20 -15.69 -0.23
CA GLU A 154 -16.04 -15.89 1.21
C GLU A 154 -15.84 -17.36 1.59
N GLU A 155 -16.59 -18.27 0.95
CA GLU A 155 -16.54 -19.71 1.21
C GLU A 155 -15.27 -20.33 0.61
N ILE A 156 -14.87 -19.88 -0.58
CA ILE A 156 -13.63 -20.32 -1.22
C ILE A 156 -12.42 -19.90 -0.38
N ILE A 157 -12.45 -18.67 0.15
CA ILE A 157 -11.38 -18.14 0.98
C ILE A 157 -11.32 -18.90 2.32
N SER A 158 -12.44 -19.25 2.96
CA SER A 158 -12.41 -19.99 4.23
C SER A 158 -11.81 -21.39 4.08
N GLU A 159 -12.14 -22.10 3.00
CA GLU A 159 -11.60 -23.44 2.73
C GLU A 159 -10.10 -23.42 2.37
N GLY A 160 -9.62 -22.33 1.77
CA GLY A 160 -8.27 -22.23 1.25
C GLY A 160 -7.26 -21.49 2.14
N ILE A 161 -7.70 -20.79 3.20
CA ILE A 161 -6.87 -19.81 3.92
C ILE A 161 -5.60 -20.41 4.54
N ASP A 162 -5.72 -21.64 5.05
CA ASP A 162 -4.62 -22.35 5.74
C ASP A 162 -3.50 -22.78 4.78
N HIS A 163 -3.79 -22.83 3.47
CA HIS A 163 -2.87 -23.31 2.44
C HIS A 163 -2.34 -22.20 1.53
N ILE A 164 -2.58 -20.93 1.88
CA ILE A 164 -2.08 -19.79 1.11
C ILE A 164 -0.56 -19.66 1.29
N ASN A 165 0.16 -19.78 0.18
CA ASN A 165 1.59 -19.49 0.10
C ASN A 165 1.81 -17.98 -0.10
N TRP A 166 2.02 -17.25 1.00
CA TRP A 166 2.22 -15.79 0.99
C TRP A 166 3.41 -15.32 0.14
N TRP A 167 4.45 -16.14 0.03
CA TRP A 167 5.58 -15.88 -0.86
C TRP A 167 5.17 -15.81 -2.34
N ASN A 168 4.31 -16.72 -2.80
CA ASN A 168 3.77 -16.68 -4.16
C ASN A 168 2.89 -15.44 -4.36
N VAL A 169 2.08 -15.07 -3.36
CA VAL A 169 1.20 -13.90 -3.44
C VAL A 169 2.03 -12.62 -3.59
N SER A 170 3.07 -12.47 -2.77
CA SER A 170 4.02 -11.34 -2.86
C SER A 170 4.72 -11.27 -4.22
N THR A 171 5.25 -12.40 -4.71
CA THR A 171 6.07 -12.42 -5.92
C THR A 171 5.23 -12.19 -7.19
N ILE A 172 4.07 -12.83 -7.28
CA ILE A 172 3.24 -12.84 -8.50
C ILE A 172 2.36 -11.60 -8.60
N TYR A 173 1.73 -11.18 -7.50
CA TYR A 173 0.72 -10.11 -7.54
C TYR A 173 1.27 -8.76 -7.11
N LEU A 174 2.23 -8.75 -6.19
CA LEU A 174 2.85 -7.52 -5.67
C LEU A 174 4.27 -7.31 -6.20
N HIS A 175 4.71 -8.13 -7.16
CA HIS A 175 6.01 -8.01 -7.84
C HIS A 175 7.21 -7.96 -6.87
N GLY A 176 7.09 -8.57 -5.69
CA GLY A 176 8.13 -8.55 -4.65
C GLY A 176 8.35 -7.20 -3.97
N ILE A 177 7.46 -6.21 -4.17
CA ILE A 177 7.52 -4.90 -3.49
C ILE A 177 7.28 -5.05 -1.99
N ARG A 178 6.45 -6.02 -1.60
CA ARG A 178 6.08 -6.33 -0.22
C ARG A 178 6.60 -7.70 0.17
N SER A 179 7.03 -7.87 1.42
CA SER A 179 7.39 -9.20 1.90
C SER A 179 6.16 -10.08 2.09
N ASP A 180 6.37 -11.40 2.13
CA ASP A 180 5.33 -12.37 2.43
C ASP A 180 4.74 -12.17 3.85
N GLU A 181 5.59 -11.81 4.82
CA GLU A 181 5.16 -11.48 6.19
C GLU A 181 4.26 -10.24 6.22
N GLU A 182 4.59 -9.20 5.44
CA GLU A 182 3.77 -7.99 5.32
C GLU A 182 2.41 -8.31 4.70
N CYS A 183 2.38 -9.14 3.66
CA CYS A 183 1.14 -9.58 3.01
C CYS A 183 0.24 -10.35 3.98
N LYS A 184 0.82 -11.32 4.70
CA LYS A 184 0.10 -12.13 5.70
C LYS A 184 -0.47 -11.26 6.83
N THR A 185 0.35 -10.35 7.35
CA THR A 185 -0.05 -9.44 8.43
C THR A 185 -1.17 -8.51 7.96
N LYS A 186 -1.05 -7.95 6.76
CA LYS A 186 -2.07 -7.07 6.18
C LYS A 186 -3.40 -7.79 5.97
N TRP A 187 -3.35 -9.02 5.46
CA TRP A 187 -4.53 -9.86 5.27
C TRP A 187 -5.26 -10.11 6.59
N ASN A 188 -4.56 -10.64 7.58
CA ASN A 188 -5.16 -11.04 8.86
C ASN A 188 -5.74 -9.84 9.65
N ASN A 189 -5.09 -8.68 9.55
CA ASN A 189 -5.47 -7.54 10.40
C ASN A 189 -6.53 -6.63 9.79
N TYR A 190 -6.60 -6.50 8.46
CA TYR A 190 -7.38 -5.45 7.79
C TYR A 190 -8.16 -5.89 6.55
N VAL A 191 -7.59 -6.77 5.74
CA VAL A 191 -8.09 -7.03 4.38
C VAL A 191 -9.03 -8.22 4.32
N SER A 192 -8.86 -9.20 5.23
CA SER A 192 -9.70 -10.39 5.34
C SER A 192 -11.20 -10.05 5.32
N VAL A 193 -11.97 -10.86 4.59
CA VAL A 193 -13.42 -10.66 4.41
C VAL A 193 -14.20 -10.83 5.71
N PHE A 194 -13.62 -11.55 6.69
CA PHE A 194 -14.21 -11.75 8.02
C PHE A 194 -13.98 -10.58 8.97
N VAL A 195 -13.14 -9.61 8.59
CA VAL A 195 -12.80 -8.48 9.44
C VAL A 195 -13.79 -7.34 9.22
N ASN A 196 -14.37 -6.85 10.31
CA ASN A 196 -15.27 -5.70 10.28
C ASN A 196 -14.51 -4.41 9.95
N LYS A 197 -14.92 -3.74 8.87
CA LYS A 197 -14.31 -2.52 8.32
C LYS A 197 -14.97 -1.22 8.80
N GLU A 198 -16.09 -1.31 9.50
CA GLU A 198 -16.85 -0.14 9.97
C GLU A 198 -16.09 0.67 11.04
N PRO A 199 -16.48 1.92 11.34
CA PRO A 199 -15.92 2.64 12.48
C PRO A 199 -16.30 1.98 13.82
N PHE A 200 -15.44 2.14 14.84
CA PHE A 200 -15.73 1.63 16.18
C PHE A 200 -16.86 2.42 16.84
N SER A 201 -17.95 1.73 17.16
CA SER A 201 -19.08 2.33 17.88
C SER A 201 -18.73 2.65 19.34
N THR A 202 -19.49 3.54 19.96
CA THR A 202 -19.31 3.90 21.39
C THR A 202 -19.52 2.69 22.31
N ALA A 203 -20.49 1.83 21.98
CA ALA A 203 -20.76 0.60 22.72
C ALA A 203 -19.59 -0.40 22.64
N GLU A 204 -19.00 -0.59 21.46
CA GLU A 204 -17.80 -1.43 21.29
C GLU A 204 -16.61 -0.89 22.06
N ASN A 205 -16.38 0.43 22.03
CA ASN A 205 -15.28 1.05 22.78
C ASN A 205 -15.44 0.85 24.29
N ARG A 206 -16.68 0.89 24.82
CA ARG A 206 -16.94 0.65 26.25
C ARG A 206 -16.63 -0.79 26.63
N LYS A 207 -17.16 -1.76 25.87
CA LYS A 207 -16.89 -3.19 26.09
C LYS A 207 -15.40 -3.52 25.97
N LEU A 208 -14.70 -2.92 25.01
CA LEU A 208 -13.26 -3.10 24.84
C LEU A 208 -12.50 -2.64 26.09
N LYS A 209 -12.87 -1.50 26.68
CA LYS A 209 -12.26 -0.99 27.92
C LYS A 209 -12.50 -1.95 29.10
N GLU A 210 -13.75 -2.39 29.29
CA GLU A 210 -14.11 -3.36 30.34
C GLU A 210 -13.30 -4.66 30.20
N LEU A 211 -13.16 -5.20 28.99
CA LEU A 211 -12.38 -6.41 28.73
C LEU A 211 -10.88 -6.21 28.99
N VAL A 212 -10.32 -5.05 28.62
CA VAL A 212 -8.89 -4.77 28.87
C VAL A 212 -8.62 -4.64 30.38
N GLU A 213 -9.54 -4.05 31.15
CA GLU A 213 -9.42 -3.96 32.60
C GLU A 213 -9.47 -5.34 33.28
N ILE A 214 -10.27 -6.27 32.75
CA ILE A 214 -10.39 -7.64 33.28
C ILE A 214 -9.16 -8.51 32.90
N TYR A 215 -8.70 -8.42 31.65
CA TYR A 215 -7.67 -9.31 31.08
C TYR A 215 -6.27 -8.67 30.99
N GLY A 216 -6.07 -7.47 31.54
CA GLY A 216 -4.77 -6.82 31.69
C GLY A 216 -4.13 -6.28 30.40
N GLY A 217 -4.82 -6.30 29.26
CA GLY A 217 -4.30 -5.73 28.00
C GLY A 217 -3.10 -6.48 27.38
N GLU A 218 -2.84 -7.71 27.82
CA GLU A 218 -1.72 -8.53 27.32
C GLU A 218 -2.18 -9.46 26.17
N ASN A 219 -3.35 -10.07 26.33
CA ASN A 219 -3.88 -11.09 25.39
C ASN A 219 -4.96 -10.52 24.45
N TRP A 220 -4.52 -9.75 23.45
CA TRP A 220 -5.43 -9.11 22.48
C TRP A 220 -6.25 -10.07 21.63
N ASP A 221 -5.75 -11.29 21.37
CA ASP A 221 -6.49 -12.33 20.65
C ASP A 221 -7.73 -12.81 21.43
N LEU A 222 -7.58 -12.95 22.74
CA LEU A 222 -8.69 -13.34 23.62
C LEU A 222 -9.70 -12.20 23.75
N ILE A 223 -9.22 -10.96 23.88
CA ILE A 223 -10.07 -9.77 23.94
C ILE A 223 -10.88 -9.62 22.64
N ALA A 224 -10.25 -9.81 21.47
CA ALA A 224 -10.94 -9.76 20.18
C ALA A 224 -12.02 -10.84 20.05
N LYS A 225 -11.73 -12.08 20.50
CA LYS A 225 -12.72 -13.17 20.54
C LYS A 225 -13.91 -12.85 21.45
N LEU A 226 -13.67 -12.25 22.61
CA LEU A 226 -14.74 -11.87 23.54
C LEU A 226 -15.55 -10.67 23.07
N LEU A 227 -14.95 -9.76 22.29
CA LEU A 227 -15.64 -8.62 21.72
C LEU A 227 -16.70 -9.06 20.68
N GLN A 228 -16.49 -10.20 20.01
CA GLN A 228 -17.41 -10.84 19.05
C GLN A 228 -17.90 -9.94 17.90
N THR A 229 -17.17 -8.87 17.60
CA THR A 229 -17.54 -7.89 16.56
C THR A 229 -16.83 -8.13 15.22
N GLY A 230 -16.11 -9.27 15.11
CA GLY A 230 -15.30 -9.58 13.93
C GLY A 230 -14.08 -8.66 13.75
N ARG A 231 -13.58 -8.05 14.83
CA ARG A 231 -12.38 -7.20 14.81
C ARG A 231 -11.13 -8.02 15.04
N SER A 232 -10.02 -7.62 14.42
CA SER A 232 -8.72 -8.24 14.69
C SER A 232 -8.15 -7.79 16.03
N ALA A 233 -7.31 -8.63 16.63
CA ALA A 233 -6.58 -8.30 17.87
C ALA A 233 -5.77 -7.01 17.73
N PHE A 234 -5.13 -6.83 16.56
CA PHE A 234 -4.37 -5.63 16.25
C PHE A 234 -5.24 -4.37 16.24
N GLN A 235 -6.42 -4.42 15.62
CA GLN A 235 -7.36 -3.30 15.60
C GLN A 235 -7.81 -2.92 17.02
N CYS A 236 -8.09 -3.92 17.87
CA CYS A 236 -8.47 -3.70 19.27
C CYS A 236 -7.35 -3.02 20.07
N MET A 237 -6.12 -3.53 19.95
CA MET A 237 -4.94 -2.94 20.59
C MET A 237 -4.70 -1.50 20.13
N GLN A 238 -4.71 -1.27 18.81
CA GLN A 238 -4.47 0.04 18.23
C GLN A 238 -5.52 1.04 18.71
N ARG A 239 -6.80 0.63 18.74
CA ARG A 239 -7.90 1.48 19.21
C ARG A 239 -7.75 1.83 20.70
N PHE A 240 -7.39 0.87 21.54
CA PHE A 240 -7.18 1.10 22.96
C PHE A 240 -6.06 2.13 23.22
N LYS A 241 -4.89 1.93 22.62
CA LYS A 241 -3.73 2.82 22.77
C LYS A 241 -3.98 4.24 22.25
N THR A 242 -4.67 4.37 21.12
CA THR A 242 -4.87 5.67 20.46
C THR A 242 -6.02 6.48 21.07
N HIS A 243 -7.14 5.84 21.41
CA HIS A 243 -8.38 6.54 21.77
C HIS A 243 -8.85 6.31 23.20
N ILE A 244 -8.44 5.23 23.87
CA ILE A 244 -8.94 4.87 25.22
C ILE A 244 -7.93 5.28 26.29
N GLU A 245 -6.64 4.96 26.14
CA GLU A 245 -5.59 5.38 27.07
C GLU A 245 -5.42 6.91 27.11
N ASN A 246 -5.43 7.57 25.95
CA ASN A 246 -5.30 9.03 25.84
C ASN A 246 -6.48 9.80 26.44
N LYS A 247 -7.65 9.17 26.60
CA LYS A 247 -8.80 9.78 27.30
C LYS A 247 -8.70 9.64 28.82
N ASN A 248 -8.00 8.62 29.31
CA ASN A 248 -7.78 8.44 30.75
C ASN A 248 -6.61 9.31 31.26
N THR A 249 -5.67 9.70 30.38
CA THR A 249 -4.53 10.60 30.70
C THR A 249 -4.82 12.08 30.47
N SER A 250 -6.09 12.48 30.29
CA SER A 250 -6.50 13.88 30.10
C SER A 250 -6.44 14.70 31.40
N ASN A 251 -5.27 14.74 32.04
CA ASN A 251 -4.90 15.75 33.03
C ASN A 251 -3.47 16.27 32.89
N PHE A 252 -2.65 15.82 31.94
CA PHE A 252 -1.32 16.42 31.75
C PHE A 252 -0.87 16.38 30.27
N LEU A 253 -0.72 17.57 29.67
CA LEU A 253 -0.14 17.85 28.33
C LEU A 253 -1.05 17.67 27.11
N ASP A 254 -2.23 18.29 27.19
CA ASP A 254 -3.13 18.51 26.06
C ASP A 254 -2.92 19.90 25.45
N SER A 255 -2.22 19.99 24.31
CA SER A 255 -2.29 21.13 23.36
C SER A 255 -1.45 20.92 22.09
N ARG A 256 -0.35 20.14 22.12
CA ARG A 256 0.60 20.06 20.98
C ARG A 256 0.50 18.81 20.09
N ARG A 257 0.01 17.68 20.59
CA ARG A 257 -0.06 16.42 19.82
C ARG A 257 -1.37 16.20 19.07
N ARG A 258 -2.43 16.93 19.42
CA ARG A 258 -3.80 16.71 18.94
C ARG A 258 -4.01 17.06 17.45
N CYS A 259 -3.18 17.95 16.88
CA CYS A 259 -3.39 18.46 15.52
C CYS A 259 -2.67 17.69 14.39
N LYS A 260 -1.57 16.96 14.65
CA LYS A 260 -0.79 16.32 13.55
C LYS A 260 -1.09 14.84 13.34
N VAL A 261 -1.41 14.10 14.40
CA VAL A 261 -1.63 12.64 14.31
C VAL A 261 -3.01 12.33 13.73
N ASN A 262 -4.05 13.08 14.10
CA ASN A 262 -5.41 12.88 13.58
C ASN A 262 -5.53 13.18 12.08
N GLN A 263 -4.73 14.10 11.54
CA GLN A 263 -4.76 14.42 10.11
C GLN A 263 -4.10 13.33 9.27
N ALA A 264 -3.06 12.68 9.78
CA ALA A 264 -2.42 11.52 9.14
C ALA A 264 -3.27 10.24 9.25
N CYS A 265 -3.93 10.00 10.39
CA CYS A 265 -4.78 8.82 10.57
C CYS A 265 -6.08 8.87 9.74
N ARG A 266 -6.67 10.05 9.51
CA ARG A 266 -7.85 10.19 8.63
C ARG A 266 -7.54 9.91 7.16
N PHE A 267 -6.28 10.14 6.74
CA PHE A 267 -5.83 9.80 5.39
C PHE A 267 -5.67 8.28 5.16
N ILE A 268 -5.54 7.48 6.23
CA ILE A 268 -5.44 6.01 6.15
C ILE A 268 -6.82 5.36 5.88
N GLN A 269 -7.94 6.08 6.07
CA GLN A 269 -9.29 5.51 6.02
C GLN A 269 -10.12 5.85 4.78
N GLY A 270 -9.57 6.54 3.77
CA GLY A 270 -10.28 6.75 2.50
C GLY A 270 -11.61 7.51 2.60
N GLU A 271 -11.85 8.25 3.69
CA GLU A 271 -13.06 9.06 3.83
C GLU A 271 -13.02 10.26 2.88
N LYS A 272 -13.86 10.24 1.84
CA LYS A 272 -14.20 11.43 1.05
C LYS A 272 -14.88 12.45 1.98
N LEU A 273 -14.21 13.57 2.22
CA LEU A 273 -14.81 14.76 2.85
C LEU A 273 -15.89 15.34 1.93
N TYR A 274 -17.15 15.05 2.22
CA TYR A 274 -18.25 15.94 1.86
C TYR A 274 -18.63 16.76 3.09
N SER A 275 -18.55 18.09 2.90
CA SER A 275 -19.11 19.19 3.69
C SER A 275 -18.83 19.24 5.19
N LEU A 276 -18.26 20.34 5.65
CA LEU A 276 -18.79 21.12 6.78
C LEU A 276 -18.16 22.52 6.77
N ASP A 277 -19.02 23.47 6.37
CA ASP A 277 -19.06 24.92 6.55
C ASP A 277 -17.78 25.70 6.90
N GLU A 278 -17.40 26.55 5.94
CA GLU A 278 -16.59 27.75 6.11
C GLU A 278 -17.37 28.83 6.87
N SER A 279 -17.42 28.79 8.19
CA SER A 279 -17.87 29.97 8.97
C SER A 279 -17.57 29.86 10.45
N GLU A 280 -16.29 29.82 10.83
CA GLU A 280 -15.82 30.35 12.12
C GLU A 280 -14.32 30.11 12.24
N PHE A 281 -13.50 31.10 11.90
CA PHE A 281 -12.24 31.42 12.61
C PHE A 281 -11.64 32.71 12.02
N ILE A 282 -12.40 33.79 12.07
CA ILE A 282 -11.84 35.14 12.17
C ILE A 282 -11.92 35.51 13.66
N TYR A 283 -10.77 35.64 14.31
CA TYR A 283 -10.37 36.81 15.09
C TYR A 283 -9.07 36.51 15.86
N GLY A 284 -8.04 37.30 15.58
CA GLY A 284 -6.76 37.23 16.24
C GLY A 284 -6.81 37.73 17.68
N ARG A 285 -5.83 37.30 18.48
CA ARG A 285 -5.34 38.00 19.67
C ARG A 285 -3.87 37.69 19.90
N SER A 286 -3.02 38.60 19.41
CA SER A 286 -1.64 38.74 19.84
C SER A 286 -1.63 39.53 21.14
N TYR A 287 -1.35 38.88 22.27
CA TYR A 287 -1.05 39.56 23.52
C TYR A 287 0.43 39.93 23.54
N LEU A 288 0.74 41.22 23.30
CA LEU A 288 1.97 41.86 23.75
C LEU A 288 1.74 42.38 25.16
N GLN A 289 2.53 41.92 26.13
CA GLN A 289 2.53 42.49 27.48
C GLN A 289 3.24 43.85 27.49
N PRO A 290 2.77 44.82 28.30
CA PRO A 290 3.37 46.13 28.47
C PRO A 290 4.44 46.11 29.56
N ASN A 291 5.58 46.76 29.34
CA ASN A 291 6.40 47.29 30.43
C ASN A 291 6.50 48.80 30.27
N SER A 292 5.97 49.48 31.28
CA SER A 292 5.88 50.92 31.45
C SER A 292 7.24 51.53 31.78
N THR A 293 7.61 52.53 30.98
CA THR A 293 8.17 53.86 31.27
C THR A 293 8.57 54.24 32.70
N ALA A 294 9.76 54.86 32.81
CA ALA A 294 10.04 56.08 33.58
C ALA A 294 11.25 56.78 32.90
N VAL A 295 11.14 57.99 32.31
CA VAL A 295 11.17 59.34 32.96
C VAL A 295 12.56 59.54 33.61
N LEU A 296 13.44 60.46 33.22
CA LEU A 296 13.40 61.84 32.69
C LEU A 296 14.54 62.06 31.70
#